data_AF-A0A519TPZ5-F1
#
_entry.id   AF-A0A519TPZ5-F1
#
_cell.length_a   1.000
_cell.length_b   1.000
_cell.length_c   1.000
_cell.angle_alpha   90.00
_cell.angle_beta   90.00
_cell.angle_gamma   90.00
#
_symmetry.space_group_name_H-M   'P 1'
#
loop_
_entity.id
_entity.type
_entity.pdbx_description
1 polymer ?
#
loop_
_entity_poly.entity_id
_entity_poly.type
_entity_poly.pdbx_seq_one_letter_code
_entity_poly.pdbx_strand_id
1 'polypeptide(L)'
;ARVNSDINGVTNTEFFAGDMKDMLTEVFTSHHGHPDVIITDPPRAGMHEDVVKRLVELRTPRVVYISCNPATQARDLELLDEVYKVTRVQPVDMFPHTHHVENVVLLELK
;
A
#
# COMPACT_ATOMS: atom_id res chain seq x y z
N ALA A 1 -16.02 -0.72 8.34
CA ALA A 1 -15.53 -1.73 7.37
C ALA A 1 -16.45 -2.96 7.34
N ARG A 2 -16.53 -3.76 8.41
CA ARG A 2 -17.44 -4.94 8.49
C ARG A 2 -18.90 -4.63 8.12
N VAL A 3 -19.48 -3.59 8.73
CA VAL A 3 -20.87 -3.15 8.44
C VAL A 3 -21.06 -2.76 6.97
N ASN A 4 -20.09 -2.05 6.36
CA ASN A 4 -20.19 -1.68 4.95
C ASN A 4 -20.15 -2.91 4.04
N SER A 5 -19.33 -3.90 4.37
CA SER A 5 -19.27 -5.17 3.62
C SER A 5 -20.60 -5.91 3.65
N ASP A 6 -21.22 -5.99 4.84
CA ASP A 6 -22.51 -6.64 5.06
C ASP A 6 -23.63 -5.96 4.26
N ILE A 7 -23.72 -4.63 4.33
CA ILE A 7 -24.70 -3.83 3.57
C ILE A 7 -24.57 -4.05 2.06
N ASN A 8 -23.35 -4.28 1.55
CA ASN A 8 -23.09 -4.50 0.13
C ASN A 8 -23.10 -5.98 -0.28
N GLY A 9 -23.37 -6.91 0.64
CA GLY A 9 -23.34 -8.35 0.35
C GLY A 9 -21.97 -8.88 -0.06
N VAL A 10 -20.88 -8.21 0.33
CA VAL A 10 -19.51 -8.62 0.03
C VAL A 10 -19.03 -9.60 1.09
N THR A 11 -18.90 -10.87 0.71
CA THR A 11 -18.62 -11.98 1.65
C THR A 11 -17.17 -12.46 1.61
N ASN A 12 -16.34 -11.94 0.72
CA ASN A 12 -14.95 -12.36 0.49
C ASN A 12 -13.93 -11.36 1.06
N THR A 13 -14.25 -10.75 2.20
CA THR A 13 -13.39 -9.77 2.87
C THR A 13 -13.22 -10.09 4.33
N GLU A 14 -12.00 -9.94 4.81
CA GLU A 14 -11.67 -10.06 6.23
C GLU A 14 -11.08 -8.73 6.72
N PHE A 15 -11.42 -8.35 7.95
CA PHE A 15 -11.02 -7.05 8.52
C PHE A 15 -10.32 -7.23 9.85
N PHE A 16 -9.07 -6.78 9.90
CA PHE A 16 -8.19 -6.84 11.05
C PHE A 16 -7.92 -5.42 11.57
N ALA A 17 -7.86 -5.28 12.89
CA ALA A 17 -7.53 -4.02 13.57
C ALA A 17 -6.26 -4.22 14.38
N GLY A 18 -5.21 -3.49 14.04
CA GLY A 18 -3.90 -3.57 14.67
C GLY A 18 -2.88 -2.67 13.96
N ASP A 19 -1.70 -2.54 14.55
CA ASP A 19 -0.56 -1.90 13.88
C ASP A 19 -0.06 -2.80 12.74
N MET A 20 0.17 -2.23 11.56
CA MET A 20 0.57 -2.98 10.38
C MET A 20 1.87 -3.76 10.61
N LYS A 21 2.82 -3.19 11.36
CA LYS A 21 4.11 -3.85 11.64
C LYS A 21 3.95 -5.14 12.45
N ASP A 22 2.91 -5.20 13.29
CA ASP A 22 2.63 -6.32 14.18
C ASP A 22 1.68 -7.34 13.53
N MET A 23 0.86 -6.88 12.58
CA MET A 23 -0.13 -7.71 11.90
C MET A 23 0.45 -8.45 10.70
N LEU A 24 1.28 -7.79 9.88
CA LEU A 24 1.78 -8.35 8.63
C LEU A 24 3.01 -9.24 8.87
N THR A 25 2.88 -10.30 9.66
CA THR A 25 3.97 -11.21 10.02
C THR A 25 4.02 -12.44 9.10
N GLU A 26 5.09 -13.26 9.21
CA GLU A 26 5.15 -14.55 8.50
C GLU A 26 4.00 -15.49 8.91
N VAL A 27 3.62 -15.45 10.19
CA VAL A 27 2.48 -16.20 10.73
C VAL A 27 1.19 -15.74 10.06
N PHE A 28 1.01 -14.43 9.84
CA PHE A 28 -0.16 -13.92 9.14
C PHE A 28 -0.22 -14.45 7.70
N THR A 29 0.89 -14.40 6.98
CA THR A 29 0.97 -14.89 5.59
C THR A 29 0.84 -16.42 5.48
N SER A 30 1.26 -17.19 6.48
CA SER A 30 1.10 -18.65 6.45
C SER A 30 -0.36 -19.05 6.65
N HIS A 31 -1.12 -18.30 7.44
CA HIS A 31 -2.54 -18.55 7.69
C HIS A 31 -3.45 -18.00 6.57
N HIS A 32 -3.15 -16.82 6.02
CA HIS A 32 -4.03 -16.12 5.07
C HIS A 32 -3.51 -16.16 3.62
N GLY A 33 -2.36 -16.79 3.41
CA GLY A 33 -1.70 -16.88 2.11
C GLY A 33 -0.81 -15.67 1.80
N HIS A 34 -0.09 -15.82 0.69
CA HIS A 34 0.75 -14.76 0.15
C HIS A 34 -0.09 -13.85 -0.75
N PRO A 35 -0.07 -12.53 -0.56
CA PRO A 35 -0.83 -11.63 -1.42
C PRO A 35 -0.24 -11.61 -2.84
N ASP A 36 -1.11 -11.53 -3.84
CA ASP A 36 -0.75 -11.24 -5.23
C ASP A 36 -0.62 -9.73 -5.49
N VAL A 37 -1.37 -8.93 -4.71
CA VAL A 37 -1.43 -7.46 -4.82
C VAL A 37 -1.55 -6.86 -3.42
N ILE A 38 -0.78 -5.81 -3.15
CA ILE A 38 -0.95 -4.95 -1.98
C ILE A 38 -1.40 -3.56 -2.45
N ILE A 39 -2.36 -2.98 -1.74
CA ILE A 39 -2.78 -1.58 -1.94
C ILE A 39 -2.50 -0.84 -0.63
N THR A 40 -1.77 0.28 -0.71
CA THR A 40 -1.41 1.09 0.45
C THR A 40 -1.76 2.56 0.20
N ASP A 41 -2.33 3.19 1.21
CA ASP A 41 -2.69 4.61 1.26
C ASP A 41 -2.24 5.19 2.62
N PRO A 42 -0.94 5.43 2.81
CA PRO A 42 -0.38 5.90 4.06
C PRO A 42 -0.72 7.38 4.34
N PRO A 43 -0.55 7.85 5.58
CA PRO A 43 -0.72 9.27 5.91
C PRO A 43 0.31 10.15 5.16
N ARG A 44 0.15 11.48 5.23
CA ARG A 44 1.05 12.47 4.58
C ARG A 44 2.54 12.30 4.87
N ALA A 45 2.90 11.65 5.98
CA ALA A 45 4.29 11.33 6.34
C ALA A 45 4.92 10.20 5.51
N GLY A 46 4.14 9.52 4.67
CA GLY A 46 4.51 8.29 3.98
C GLY A 46 4.37 7.06 4.88
N MET A 47 4.92 5.93 4.42
CA MET A 47 4.98 4.70 5.20
C MET A 47 6.05 4.78 6.29
N HIS A 48 5.83 4.08 7.40
CA HIS A 48 6.88 3.85 8.38
C HIS A 48 7.95 2.94 7.77
N GLU A 49 9.23 3.13 8.12
CA GLU A 49 10.33 2.36 7.53
C GLU A 49 10.16 0.84 7.69
N ASP A 50 9.65 0.40 8.84
CA ASP A 50 9.40 -1.03 9.10
C ASP A 50 8.34 -1.62 8.16
N VAL A 51 7.36 -0.81 7.74
CA VAL A 51 6.37 -1.24 6.73
C VAL A 51 7.05 -1.41 5.38
N VAL A 52 7.90 -0.46 5.00
CA VAL A 52 8.63 -0.52 3.73
C VAL A 52 9.54 -1.76 3.68
N LYS A 53 10.31 -2.01 4.75
CA LYS A 53 11.13 -3.22 4.89
C LYS A 53 10.28 -4.47 4.77
N ARG A 54 9.11 -4.50 5.41
CA ARG A 54 8.22 -5.65 5.32
C ARG A 54 7.69 -5.90 3.91
N LEU A 55 7.40 -4.85 3.14
CA LEU A 55 7.01 -4.99 1.73
C LEU A 55 8.14 -5.53 0.85
N VAL A 56 9.39 -5.16 1.15
CA VAL A 56 10.58 -5.71 0.48
C VAL A 56 10.72 -7.21 0.78
N GLU A 57 10.56 -7.61 2.05
CA GLU A 57 10.61 -9.03 2.45
C GLU A 57 9.49 -9.86 1.82
N LEU A 58 8.27 -9.31 1.76
CA LEU A 58 7.12 -10.01 1.20
C LEU A 58 7.26 -10.23 -0.30
N ARG A 59 7.99 -9.40 -1.05
CA ARG A 59 8.15 -9.56 -2.51
C ARG A 59 6.83 -9.86 -3.24
N THR A 60 5.75 -9.18 -2.87
CA THR A 60 4.43 -9.31 -3.51
C THR A 60 4.52 -8.96 -4.99
N PRO A 61 3.91 -9.69 -5.93
CA PRO A 61 4.05 -9.42 -7.35
C PRO A 61 3.74 -7.97 -7.76
N ARG A 62 2.73 -7.33 -7.12
CA ARG A 62 2.31 -5.96 -7.40
C ARG A 62 2.02 -5.17 -6.13
N VAL A 63 2.44 -3.91 -6.10
CA VAL A 63 2.08 -2.95 -5.04
C VAL A 63 1.50 -1.68 -5.69
N VAL A 64 0.31 -1.28 -5.25
CA VAL A 64 -0.32 -0.01 -5.62
C VAL A 64 -0.16 0.95 -4.46
N TYR A 65 0.65 1.99 -4.64
CA TYR A 65 0.90 3.03 -3.64
C TYR A 65 0.12 4.29 -4.02
N ILE A 66 -0.90 4.62 -3.23
CA ILE A 66 -1.66 5.87 -3.28
C ILE A 66 -1.06 6.87 -2.28
N SER A 67 -0.82 8.12 -2.69
CA SER A 67 -0.24 9.12 -1.80
C SER A 67 -0.72 10.53 -2.10
N CYS A 68 -1.10 11.24 -1.04
CA CYS A 68 -1.38 12.68 -1.05
C CYS A 68 -0.12 13.57 -0.95
N ASN A 69 1.08 12.97 -0.86
CA ASN A 69 2.36 13.68 -0.77
C ASN A 69 3.44 13.01 -1.64
N PRO A 70 3.65 13.50 -2.87
CA PRO A 70 4.64 12.93 -3.78
C PRO A 70 6.08 12.90 -3.23
N ALA A 71 6.43 13.81 -2.31
CA ALA A 71 7.79 13.89 -1.77
C ALA A 71 8.10 12.71 -0.83
N THR A 72 7.20 12.37 0.10
CA THR A 72 7.38 11.21 0.97
C THR A 72 7.17 9.90 0.21
N GLN A 73 6.29 9.90 -0.80
CA GLN A 73 6.17 8.76 -1.72
C GLN A 73 7.50 8.48 -2.43
N ALA A 74 8.18 9.50 -2.98
CA ALA A 74 9.46 9.32 -3.66
C ALA A 74 10.55 8.73 -2.73
N ARG A 75 10.63 9.17 -1.47
CA ARG A 75 11.52 8.59 -0.45
C ARG A 75 11.24 7.09 -0.25
N ASP A 76 9.98 6.73 -0.09
CA ASP A 76 9.60 5.33 0.15
C ASP A 76 9.85 4.47 -1.10
N LEU A 77 9.64 5.03 -2.30
CA LEU A 77 9.94 4.36 -3.56
C LEU A 77 11.43 4.07 -3.75
N GLU A 78 12.31 4.96 -3.29
CA GLU A 78 13.76 4.74 -3.30
C GLU A 78 14.15 3.51 -2.47
N LEU A 79 13.53 3.32 -1.30
CA LEU A 79 13.74 2.15 -0.46
C LEU A 79 13.15 0.86 -1.09
N LEU A 80 12.04 0.97 -1.81
CA LEU A 80 11.40 -0.16 -2.50
C LEU A 80 12.12 -0.56 -3.80
N ASP A 81 12.92 0.34 -4.38
CA ASP A 81 13.62 0.08 -5.64
C ASP A 81 14.60 -1.09 -5.54
N GLU A 82 14.98 -1.54 -4.34
CA GLU A 82 15.78 -2.76 -4.19
C GLU A 82 15.16 -3.97 -4.92
N VAL A 83 13.83 -4.14 -4.82
CA VAL A 83 13.13 -5.32 -5.34
C VAL A 83 11.97 -4.98 -6.29
N TYR A 84 11.53 -3.73 -6.35
CA TYR A 84 10.41 -3.29 -7.18
C TYR A 84 10.84 -2.31 -8.26
N LYS A 85 10.15 -2.34 -9.41
CA LYS A 85 10.25 -1.33 -10.47
C LYS A 85 8.97 -0.49 -10.50
N VAL A 86 9.11 0.83 -10.68
CA VAL A 86 7.97 1.71 -10.99
C VAL A 86 7.56 1.49 -12.44
N THR A 87 6.34 1.02 -12.67
CA THR A 87 5.83 0.75 -14.04
C THR A 87 4.77 1.73 -14.50
N ARG A 88 4.09 2.40 -13.56
CA ARG A 88 3.13 3.45 -13.88
C ARG A 88 3.03 4.47 -12.77
N VAL A 89 2.83 5.73 -13.16
CA VAL A 89 2.53 6.85 -12.26
C VAL A 89 1.32 7.59 -12.82
N GLN A 90 0.33 7.87 -11.97
CA GLN A 90 -0.89 8.58 -12.34
C GLN A 90 -1.25 9.60 -11.25
N PRO A 91 -0.95 10.89 -11.48
CA PRO A 91 -1.48 11.97 -10.66
C PRO A 91 -3.00 12.09 -10.83
N VAL A 92 -3.68 12.47 -9.76
CA VAL A 92 -5.13 12.70 -9.70
C VAL A 92 -5.37 14.04 -9.00
N ASP A 93 -6.12 14.93 -9.65
CA ASP A 93 -6.54 16.20 -9.05
C ASP A 93 -7.78 15.96 -8.17
N MET A 94 -7.53 15.47 -6.95
CA MET A 94 -8.58 15.26 -5.95
C MET A 94 -8.99 16.57 -5.24
N PHE A 95 -8.12 17.59 -5.29
CA PHE A 95 -8.31 18.87 -4.61
C PHE A 95 -8.04 20.05 -5.55
N PRO A 96 -8.95 20.31 -6.51
CA PRO A 96 -8.78 21.40 -7.46
C PRO A 96 -8.60 22.76 -6.77
N HIS A 97 -7.82 23.63 -7.39
CA HIS A 97 -7.47 24.96 -6.87
C HIS A 97 -6.65 24.95 -5.58
N THR A 98 -6.04 23.82 -5.22
CA THR A 98 -5.06 23.73 -4.13
C THR A 98 -3.68 23.33 -4.68
N HIS A 99 -2.67 23.30 -3.79
CA HIS A 99 -1.35 22.79 -4.14
C HIS A 99 -1.23 21.26 -3.94
N HIS A 100 -2.28 20.60 -3.44
CA HIS A 100 -2.25 19.17 -3.16
C HIS A 100 -2.37 18.37 -4.46
N VAL A 101 -1.61 17.27 -4.53
CA VAL A 101 -1.66 16.31 -5.63
C VAL A 101 -1.77 14.93 -5.02
N GLU A 102 -2.84 14.22 -5.37
CA GLU A 102 -2.95 12.79 -5.10
C GLU A 102 -2.20 12.04 -6.20
N ASN A 103 -1.43 11.02 -5.87
CA ASN A 103 -0.65 10.27 -6.85
C ASN A 103 -0.71 8.77 -6.61
N VAL A 104 -1.00 8.03 -7.69
CA VAL A 104 -1.04 6.57 -7.67
C VAL A 104 0.16 6.03 -8.42
N VAL A 105 0.94 5.17 -7.77
CA VAL A 105 2.11 4.50 -8.34
C VAL A 105 1.86 3.00 -8.36
N LEU A 106 2.10 2.39 -9.52
CA LEU A 106 2.17 0.93 -9.66
C LEU A 106 3.62 0.49 -9.60
N LEU A 107 3.88 -0.44 -8.69
CA LEU A 107 5.12 -1.16 -8.53
C LEU A 107 4.91 -2.61 -8.94
N GLU A 108 5.85 -3.14 -9.70
CA GLU A 108 5.93 -4.57 -10.01
C GLU A 108 7.24 -5.13 -9.49
N LEU A 109 7.22 -6.38 -8.99
CA LEU A 109 8.43 -7.08 -8.58
C LEU A 109 9.41 -7.21 -9.77
N LYS A 110 10.70 -6.99 -9.51
CA LYS A 110 11.79 -7.16 -10.50
C LYS A 110 12.06 -8.64 -10.82
#